data_AF-A0A2A5H446-F1
#
_entry.id   AF-A0A2A5H446-F1
#
_cell.length_a   1.000
_cell.length_b   1.000
_cell.length_c   1.000
_cell.angle_alpha   90.00
_cell.angle_beta   90.00
_cell.angle_gamma   90.00
#
_symmetry.space_group_name_H-M   'P 1'
#
loop_
_entity.id
_entity.type
_entity.pdbx_description
1 polymer ?
#
loop_
_entity_poly.entity_id
_entity_poly.type
_entity_poly.pdbx_seq_one_letter_code
_entity_poly.pdbx_strand_id
1 'polypeptide(L)'
;MSRDKYNCENGSALVYILIAIALLAALTVTFMQPSSQQTSSQSSFRTVSNIKSQVDTIRSAILECVLSYKKGDRSIDITGGGSDPDARRNFPIKPNSTHFSSATIGPTAGRLVKDIRCPGNPGNDDENHVVIFGGISGKFLPPAPGLFDDWQYYNGTDGVFFWLQTNKTDAFINTALLKSDDQFGECEADIIDASSGAIDLDSDSPAEVQCASGYTCFRVRMTIKPTAEYNGDADGDEGSCP
;
A
#
# COMPACT_ATOMS: atom_id res chain seq x y z
N MET A 1 -68.08 -48.77 -44.17
CA MET A 1 -67.80 -47.31 -44.11
C MET A 1 -67.31 -47.01 -42.71
N SER A 2 -65.99 -46.90 -42.55
CA SER A 2 -65.32 -46.69 -41.26
C SER A 2 -65.38 -45.20 -40.89
N ARG A 3 -65.71 -44.89 -39.63
CA ARG A 3 -65.66 -43.54 -39.07
C ARG A 3 -64.33 -43.40 -38.32
N ASP A 4 -63.43 -42.59 -38.86
CA ASP A 4 -62.21 -42.20 -38.15
C ASP A 4 -62.55 -41.19 -37.05
N LYS A 5 -62.20 -41.54 -35.80
CA LYS A 5 -62.21 -40.64 -34.64
C LYS A 5 -60.91 -39.84 -34.64
N TYR A 6 -61.00 -38.53 -34.83
CA TYR A 6 -59.90 -37.62 -34.53
C TYR A 6 -59.85 -37.37 -33.01
N ASN A 7 -58.80 -37.87 -32.36
CA ASN A 7 -58.45 -37.45 -31.01
C ASN A 7 -57.70 -36.11 -31.11
N CYS A 8 -58.30 -35.03 -30.60
CA CYS A 8 -57.62 -33.75 -30.40
C CYS A 8 -56.78 -33.84 -29.13
N GLU A 9 -55.48 -34.09 -29.25
CA GLU A 9 -54.52 -33.97 -28.16
C GLU A 9 -54.09 -32.50 -27.98
N ASN A 10 -54.78 -31.76 -27.12
CA ASN A 10 -54.40 -30.39 -26.74
C ASN A 10 -53.34 -30.36 -25.59
N GLY A 11 -52.40 -31.31 -25.59
CA GLY A 11 -51.57 -31.60 -24.40
C GLY A 11 -50.11 -31.12 -24.40
N SER A 12 -49.50 -30.70 -25.51
CA SER A 12 -48.03 -30.53 -25.54
C SER A 12 -47.50 -29.11 -25.80
N ALA A 13 -48.26 -28.23 -26.47
CA ALA A 13 -47.74 -26.91 -26.85
C ALA A 13 -47.36 -26.02 -25.65
N LEU A 14 -48.13 -26.11 -24.55
CA LEU A 14 -47.95 -25.28 -23.36
C LEU A 14 -46.68 -25.68 -22.58
N VAL A 15 -46.33 -26.98 -22.60
CA VAL A 15 -45.11 -27.51 -21.97
C VAL A 15 -43.86 -27.02 -22.70
N TYR A 16 -43.88 -27.01 -24.04
CA TYR A 16 -42.76 -26.50 -24.83
C TYR A 16 -42.52 -25.00 -24.63
N ILE A 17 -43.59 -24.20 -24.46
CA ILE A 17 -43.48 -22.77 -24.16
C ILE A 17 -42.86 -22.55 -22.78
N LEU A 18 -43.27 -23.32 -21.76
CA LEU A 18 -42.72 -23.21 -20.40
C LEU A 18 -41.24 -23.60 -20.34
N ILE A 19 -40.83 -24.65 -21.05
CA ILE A 19 -39.42 -25.06 -21.15
C ILE A 19 -38.61 -23.96 -21.85
N ALA A 20 -39.13 -23.36 -22.92
CA ALA A 20 -38.45 -22.29 -23.63
C ALA A 20 -38.25 -21.03 -22.76
N ILE A 21 -39.27 -20.63 -21.98
CA ILE A 21 -39.17 -19.49 -21.05
C ILE A 21 -38.18 -19.78 -19.92
N ALA A 22 -38.19 -21.01 -19.37
CA ALA A 22 -37.24 -21.42 -18.34
C ALA A 22 -35.79 -21.41 -18.85
N LEU A 23 -35.55 -21.87 -20.09
CA LEU A 23 -34.23 -21.85 -20.72
C LEU A 23 -33.76 -20.41 -21.02
N LEU A 24 -34.66 -19.54 -21.50
CA LEU A 24 -34.37 -18.11 -21.71
C LEU A 24 -34.04 -17.39 -20.39
N ALA A 25 -34.74 -17.69 -19.30
CA ALA A 25 -34.49 -17.13 -17.98
C ALA A 25 -33.16 -17.62 -17.38
N ALA A 26 -32.83 -18.92 -17.54
CA ALA A 26 -31.55 -19.46 -17.11
C ALA A 26 -30.37 -18.84 -17.89
N LEU A 27 -30.58 -18.56 -19.18
CA LEU A 27 -29.60 -17.90 -20.03
C LEU A 27 -29.41 -16.43 -19.63
N THR A 28 -30.49 -15.68 -19.32
CA THR A 28 -30.34 -14.29 -18.84
C THR A 28 -29.69 -14.22 -17.46
N VAL A 29 -29.93 -15.16 -16.55
CA VAL A 29 -29.25 -15.21 -15.24
C VAL A 29 -27.75 -15.48 -15.39
N THR A 30 -27.36 -16.38 -16.31
CA THR A 30 -25.94 -16.65 -16.59
C THR A 30 -25.23 -15.50 -17.30
N PHE A 31 -25.96 -14.64 -18.03
CA PHE A 31 -25.40 -13.42 -18.64
C PHE A 31 -25.49 -12.16 -17.74
N MET A 32 -26.39 -12.11 -16.76
CA MET A 32 -26.52 -10.96 -15.84
C MET A 32 -25.55 -10.98 -14.64
N GLN A 33 -24.80 -12.07 -14.44
CA GLN A 33 -23.63 -12.09 -13.54
C GLN A 33 -22.45 -12.69 -14.30
N PRO A 34 -21.52 -11.85 -14.80
CA PRO A 34 -20.23 -11.71 -14.10
C PRO A 34 -19.52 -10.35 -14.31
N SER A 35 -20.16 -9.32 -14.86
CA SER A 35 -19.47 -8.07 -15.22
C SER A 35 -18.91 -7.31 -14.01
N SER A 36 -19.64 -7.29 -12.88
CA SER A 36 -19.17 -6.67 -11.63
C SER A 36 -18.04 -7.47 -10.96
N GLN A 37 -18.13 -8.81 -10.93
CA GLN A 37 -17.08 -9.67 -10.36
C GLN A 37 -15.79 -9.65 -11.20
N GLN A 38 -15.92 -9.63 -12.53
CA GLN A 38 -14.79 -9.53 -13.45
C GLN A 38 -14.11 -8.15 -13.37
N THR A 39 -14.89 -7.07 -13.23
CA THR A 39 -14.34 -5.71 -13.06
C THR A 39 -13.62 -5.58 -11.72
N SER A 40 -14.22 -6.05 -10.63
CA SER A 40 -13.60 -6.06 -9.29
C SER A 40 -12.27 -6.82 -9.27
N SER A 41 -12.22 -8.01 -9.90
CA SER A 41 -11.00 -8.82 -9.99
C SER A 41 -9.89 -8.12 -10.79
N GLN A 42 -10.23 -7.44 -11.89
CA GLN A 42 -9.27 -6.67 -12.67
C GLN A 42 -8.76 -5.43 -11.91
N SER A 43 -9.63 -4.72 -11.20
CA SER A 43 -9.26 -3.57 -10.38
C SER A 43 -8.33 -3.99 -9.25
N SER A 44 -8.65 -5.09 -8.55
CA SER A 44 -7.79 -5.65 -7.49
C SER A 44 -6.41 -6.03 -8.04
N PHE A 45 -6.34 -6.76 -9.16
CA PHE A 45 -5.05 -7.11 -9.78
C PHE A 45 -4.20 -5.89 -10.18
N ARG A 46 -4.84 -4.87 -10.77
CA ARG A 46 -4.15 -3.61 -11.13
C ARG A 46 -3.62 -2.90 -9.89
N THR A 47 -4.42 -2.80 -8.83
CA THR A 47 -3.99 -2.19 -7.56
C THR A 47 -2.80 -2.92 -6.96
N VAL A 48 -2.87 -4.25 -6.84
CA VAL A 48 -1.77 -5.09 -6.34
C VAL A 48 -0.49 -4.87 -7.16
N SER A 49 -0.60 -4.95 -8.50
CA SER A 49 0.55 -4.75 -9.38
C SER A 49 1.14 -3.34 -9.28
N ASN A 50 0.31 -2.31 -9.10
CA ASN A 50 0.75 -0.93 -8.94
C ASN A 50 1.46 -0.72 -7.60
N ILE A 51 0.89 -1.23 -6.51
CA ILE A 51 1.49 -1.16 -5.17
C ILE A 51 2.84 -1.85 -5.20
N LYS A 52 2.92 -3.11 -5.68
CA LYS A 52 4.18 -3.85 -5.75
C LYS A 52 5.24 -3.13 -6.59
N SER A 53 4.89 -2.67 -7.78
CA SER A 53 5.82 -1.96 -8.66
C SER A 53 6.39 -0.70 -7.99
N GLN A 54 5.56 0.05 -7.27
CA GLN A 54 6.01 1.24 -6.54
C GLN A 54 6.87 0.89 -5.32
N VAL A 55 6.48 -0.13 -4.54
CA VAL A 55 7.27 -0.66 -3.42
C VAL A 55 8.67 -1.06 -3.89
N ASP A 56 8.77 -1.81 -5.00
CA ASP A 56 10.03 -2.26 -5.56
C ASP A 56 10.89 -1.07 -6.05
N THR A 57 10.25 -0.05 -6.65
CA THR A 57 10.92 1.20 -7.07
C THR A 57 11.48 1.96 -5.87
N ILE A 58 10.68 2.12 -4.80
CA ILE A 58 11.05 2.84 -3.58
C ILE A 58 12.21 2.14 -2.89
N ARG A 59 12.08 0.83 -2.65
CA ARG A 59 13.10 0.01 -2.01
C ARG A 59 14.41 0.02 -2.79
N SER A 60 14.35 -0.17 -4.10
CA SER A 60 15.55 -0.18 -4.94
C SER A 60 16.27 1.17 -4.87
N ALA A 61 15.54 2.28 -4.93
CA ALA A 61 16.13 3.61 -4.88
C ALA A 61 16.77 3.92 -3.51
N ILE A 62 16.12 3.52 -2.41
CA ILE A 62 16.66 3.67 -1.05
C ILE A 62 17.89 2.77 -0.86
N LEU A 63 17.80 1.50 -1.25
CA LEU A 63 18.91 0.55 -1.10
C LEU A 63 20.13 0.96 -1.92
N GLU A 64 19.95 1.50 -3.13
CA GLU A 64 21.05 2.03 -3.93
C GLU A 64 21.76 3.18 -3.21
N CYS A 65 21.01 4.08 -2.58
CA CYS A 65 21.57 5.14 -1.75
C CYS A 65 22.36 4.56 -0.56
N VAL A 66 21.74 3.66 0.22
CA VAL A 66 22.36 3.03 1.39
C VAL A 66 23.65 2.28 1.03
N LEU A 67 23.67 1.60 -0.12
CA LEU A 67 24.83 0.84 -0.59
C LEU A 67 25.95 1.75 -1.11
N SER A 68 25.59 2.86 -1.77
CA SER A 68 26.54 3.85 -2.27
C SER A 68 27.16 4.67 -1.13
N TYR A 69 26.38 4.98 -0.10
CA TYR A 69 26.76 5.84 1.02
C TYR A 69 26.57 5.11 2.35
N LYS A 70 27.32 4.01 2.54
CA LYS A 70 27.17 3.11 3.71
C LYS A 70 27.30 3.79 5.08
N LYS A 71 28.06 4.88 5.16
CA LYS A 71 28.24 5.66 6.41
C LYS A 71 27.07 6.61 6.67
N GLY A 72 26.31 6.96 5.63
CA GLY A 72 25.30 7.99 5.67
C GLY A 72 25.85 9.37 6.03
N ASP A 73 25.02 10.13 6.73
CA ASP A 73 25.38 11.44 7.27
C ASP A 73 25.56 11.36 8.81
N ARG A 74 26.78 11.67 9.30
CA ARG A 74 27.10 11.60 10.72
C ARG A 74 26.74 12.89 11.47
N SER A 75 26.29 13.92 10.77
CA SER A 75 25.81 15.17 11.36
C SER A 75 24.35 15.10 11.81
N ILE A 76 23.56 14.14 11.30
CA ILE A 76 22.18 13.89 11.76
C ILE A 76 22.15 13.72 13.28
N ASP A 77 21.25 14.35 14.03
CA ASP A 77 21.17 14.10 15.47
C ASP A 77 20.18 12.97 15.78
N ILE A 78 20.72 11.80 16.11
CA ILE A 78 19.94 10.59 16.43
C ILE A 78 19.72 10.37 17.93
N THR A 79 20.13 11.31 18.76
CA THR A 79 19.89 11.22 20.20
C THR A 79 18.40 11.43 20.49
N GLY A 80 17.90 10.95 21.64
CA GLY A 80 16.47 11.04 21.99
C GLY A 80 15.90 12.47 22.08
N GLY A 81 16.75 13.51 22.07
CA GLY A 81 16.33 14.92 21.98
C GLY A 81 16.74 15.61 20.67
N GLY A 82 17.28 14.86 19.71
CA GLY A 82 17.80 15.35 18.44
C GLY A 82 16.72 15.61 17.38
N SER A 83 17.16 15.90 16.15
CA SER A 83 16.28 16.12 15.01
C SER A 83 15.58 14.84 14.54
N ASP A 84 16.27 13.70 14.66
CA ASP A 84 15.87 12.41 14.11
C ASP A 84 16.18 11.29 15.13
N PRO A 85 15.54 11.32 16.32
CA PRO A 85 15.81 10.37 17.38
C PRO A 85 15.73 8.93 16.86
N ASP A 86 16.74 8.14 17.19
CA ASP A 86 16.86 6.74 16.82
C ASP A 86 16.90 6.45 15.31
N ALA A 87 16.94 7.46 14.44
CA ALA A 87 17.01 7.23 13.00
C ALA A 87 18.30 6.49 12.59
N ARG A 88 18.19 5.67 11.53
CA ARG A 88 19.35 5.04 10.90
C ARG A 88 19.99 6.03 9.93
N ARG A 89 21.16 6.55 10.29
CA ARG A 89 21.91 7.57 9.52
C ARG A 89 22.22 7.21 8.08
N ASN A 90 22.36 5.92 7.79
CA ASN A 90 22.66 5.40 6.45
C ASN A 90 21.42 5.22 5.58
N PHE A 91 20.22 5.39 6.15
CA PHE A 91 18.95 5.44 5.43
C PHE A 91 18.48 6.88 5.33
N PRO A 92 17.73 7.25 4.28
CA PRO A 92 17.08 8.56 4.20
C PRO A 92 16.39 8.92 5.50
N ILE A 93 16.53 10.15 5.94
CA ILE A 93 15.75 10.68 7.07
C ILE A 93 14.43 11.26 6.56
N LYS A 94 13.52 11.54 7.49
CA LYS A 94 12.22 12.13 7.19
C LYS A 94 12.39 13.48 6.44
N PRO A 95 11.71 13.70 5.31
CA PRO A 95 11.84 14.93 4.52
C PRO A 95 11.54 16.25 5.27
N ASN A 96 10.72 16.16 6.33
CA ASN A 96 10.37 17.27 7.21
C ASN A 96 11.32 17.43 8.42
N SER A 97 12.45 16.70 8.46
CA SER A 97 13.40 16.78 9.58
C SER A 97 14.00 18.18 9.72
N THR A 98 14.14 18.62 10.97
CA THR A 98 14.88 19.85 11.30
C THR A 98 16.36 19.77 10.97
N HIS A 99 16.91 18.57 10.70
CA HIS A 99 18.26 18.39 10.13
C HIS A 99 18.48 19.21 8.86
N PHE A 100 17.43 19.41 8.06
CA PHE A 100 17.51 20.18 6.82
C PHE A 100 17.32 21.68 7.00
N SER A 101 17.27 22.20 8.23
CA SER A 101 16.93 23.62 8.48
C SER A 101 17.92 24.61 7.87
N SER A 102 19.19 24.23 7.75
CA SER A 102 20.23 25.04 7.10
C SER A 102 20.59 24.58 5.68
N ALA A 103 19.97 23.49 5.20
CA ALA A 103 20.15 23.01 3.85
C ALA A 103 19.60 23.99 2.80
N THR A 104 20.24 24.03 1.64
CA THR A 104 19.86 24.83 0.46
C THR A 104 18.41 24.58 0.07
N ILE A 105 17.99 23.32 0.13
CA ILE A 105 16.58 22.95 0.06
C ILE A 105 16.17 22.61 1.49
N GLY A 106 15.38 23.46 2.12
CA GLY A 106 14.93 23.25 3.50
C GLY A 106 14.04 22.01 3.70
N PRO A 107 13.55 21.78 4.92
CA PRO A 107 12.61 20.70 5.20
C PRO A 107 11.31 20.89 4.43
N THR A 108 10.69 19.78 4.02
CA THR A 108 9.37 19.79 3.40
C THR A 108 8.26 19.77 4.46
N ALA A 109 7.05 20.18 4.10
CA ALA A 109 5.91 20.20 5.03
C ALA A 109 5.44 18.80 5.46
N GLY A 110 5.68 17.78 4.64
CA GLY A 110 5.27 16.39 4.88
C GLY A 110 6.42 15.41 4.81
N ARG A 111 6.08 14.11 4.87
CA ARG A 111 7.03 12.98 4.89
C ARG A 111 6.99 12.16 3.59
N LEU A 112 6.68 12.82 2.47
CA LEU A 112 6.41 12.13 1.22
C LEU A 112 7.65 11.39 0.72
N VAL A 113 7.49 10.14 0.29
CA VAL A 113 8.59 9.32 -0.24
C VAL A 113 9.26 10.01 -1.43
N LYS A 114 8.53 10.76 -2.26
CA LYS A 114 9.11 11.49 -3.40
C LYS A 114 10.12 12.56 -2.98
N ASP A 115 10.05 13.05 -1.73
CA ASP A 115 10.89 14.12 -1.21
C ASP A 115 12.10 13.61 -0.41
N ILE A 116 12.26 12.27 -0.28
CA ILE A 116 13.39 11.70 0.45
C ILE A 116 14.71 11.98 -0.27
N ARG A 117 15.75 12.11 0.54
CA ARG A 117 17.09 12.48 0.08
C ARG A 117 18.12 11.49 0.58
N CYS A 118 19.20 11.36 -0.17
CA CYS A 118 20.21 10.35 0.07
C CYS A 118 21.27 10.86 1.05
N PRO A 119 21.36 10.32 2.28
CA PRO A 119 22.35 10.76 3.24
C PRO A 119 23.77 10.41 2.80
N GLY A 120 24.70 11.33 3.00
CA GLY A 120 26.10 11.18 2.59
C GLY A 120 26.39 11.59 1.13
N ASN A 121 25.38 12.05 0.37
CA ASN A 121 25.50 12.62 -0.96
C ASN A 121 25.10 14.10 -0.96
N PRO A 122 25.96 15.08 -1.30
CA PRO A 122 27.22 14.97 -2.05
C PRO A 122 28.47 14.67 -1.21
N GLY A 123 28.37 14.68 0.11
CA GLY A 123 29.48 14.36 1.01
C GLY A 123 28.98 13.82 2.35
N ASN A 124 29.85 13.11 3.06
CA ASN A 124 29.56 12.69 4.43
C ASN A 124 29.53 13.95 5.32
N ASP A 125 28.51 14.09 6.16
CA ASP A 125 28.35 15.20 7.12
C ASP A 125 27.83 16.52 6.49
N ASP A 126 27.18 16.43 5.32
CA ASP A 126 26.50 17.54 4.66
C ASP A 126 24.98 17.37 4.78
N GLU A 127 24.27 18.39 5.22
CA GLU A 127 22.80 18.44 5.29
C GLU A 127 22.12 18.60 3.91
N ASN A 128 22.88 18.99 2.87
CA ASN A 128 22.39 19.19 1.51
C ASN A 128 22.26 17.87 0.75
N HIS A 129 21.52 16.92 1.33
CA HIS A 129 21.31 15.60 0.73
C HIS A 129 20.68 15.73 -0.66
N VAL A 130 21.19 15.00 -1.64
CA VAL A 130 20.59 14.98 -2.98
C VAL A 130 19.29 14.18 -2.96
N VAL A 131 18.23 14.74 -3.55
CA VAL A 131 16.93 14.06 -3.73
C VAL A 131 17.07 12.73 -4.47
N ILE A 132 16.43 11.68 -3.95
CA ILE A 132 16.45 10.34 -4.55
C ILE A 132 15.57 10.30 -5.80
N PHE A 133 14.41 10.95 -5.77
CA PHE A 133 13.50 11.04 -6.90
C PHE A 133 13.51 12.45 -7.47
N GLY A 134 13.92 12.60 -8.72
CA GLY A 134 13.98 13.90 -9.37
C GLY A 134 14.82 13.90 -10.64
N GLY A 135 14.79 15.02 -11.36
CA GLY A 135 15.48 15.16 -12.64
C GLY A 135 16.99 14.94 -12.57
N ILE A 136 17.62 15.24 -11.42
CA ILE A 136 19.07 15.07 -11.22
C ILE A 136 19.45 13.59 -11.03
N SER A 137 18.64 12.80 -10.33
CA SER A 137 18.91 11.38 -10.11
C SER A 137 18.48 10.51 -11.30
N GLY A 138 17.64 11.04 -12.20
CA GLY A 138 17.04 10.30 -13.31
C GLY A 138 15.98 9.29 -12.86
N LYS A 139 15.67 9.22 -11.56
CA LYS A 139 14.68 8.32 -10.97
C LYS A 139 13.41 9.10 -10.72
N PHE A 140 12.28 8.52 -11.11
CA PHE A 140 10.97 9.11 -10.93
C PHE A 140 10.08 8.11 -10.22
N LEU A 141 9.49 8.56 -9.12
CA LEU A 141 8.44 7.78 -8.47
C LEU A 141 7.16 7.91 -9.31
N PRO A 142 6.54 6.81 -9.73
CA PRO A 142 5.22 6.87 -10.36
C PRO A 142 4.21 7.57 -9.44
N PRO A 143 3.12 8.15 -9.99
CA PRO A 143 2.05 8.70 -9.16
C PRO A 143 1.46 7.62 -8.27
N ALA A 144 0.97 7.99 -7.09
CA ALA A 144 0.36 7.06 -6.15
C ALA A 144 -0.73 6.18 -6.82
N PRO A 145 -0.92 4.92 -6.37
CA PRO A 145 -1.95 4.06 -6.93
C PRO A 145 -3.31 4.74 -6.80
N GLY A 146 -4.15 4.67 -7.84
CA GLY A 146 -5.46 5.29 -7.80
C GLY A 146 -6.26 4.82 -6.58
N LEU A 147 -6.89 5.77 -5.87
CA LEU A 147 -7.63 5.59 -4.60
C LEU A 147 -6.79 5.60 -3.32
N PHE A 148 -5.48 5.77 -3.42
CA PHE A 148 -4.59 5.93 -2.27
C PHE A 148 -3.96 7.31 -2.26
N ASP A 149 -3.58 7.76 -1.06
CA ASP A 149 -2.76 8.94 -0.87
C ASP A 149 -1.30 8.67 -1.28
N ASP A 150 -0.51 9.74 -1.42
CA ASP A 150 0.92 9.64 -1.68
C ASP A 150 1.63 8.83 -0.58
N TRP A 151 2.63 8.03 -0.98
CA TRP A 151 3.48 7.30 -0.04
C TRP A 151 4.19 8.24 0.93
N GLN A 152 4.16 7.87 2.21
CA GLN A 152 4.84 8.54 3.31
C GLN A 152 6.00 7.67 3.82
N TYR A 153 6.98 8.29 4.47
CA TYR A 153 8.22 7.66 4.89
C TYR A 153 8.51 7.90 6.38
N TYR A 154 9.00 6.85 7.06
CA TYR A 154 9.44 6.88 8.45
C TYR A 154 10.83 6.26 8.60
N ASN A 155 11.66 6.89 9.43
CA ASN A 155 12.95 6.39 9.89
C ASN A 155 13.18 6.86 11.32
N GLY A 156 13.05 5.96 12.29
CA GLY A 156 13.05 6.29 13.71
C GLY A 156 13.12 5.07 14.62
N THR A 157 12.42 5.13 15.75
CA THR A 157 12.44 4.16 16.87
C THR A 157 12.13 2.73 16.41
N ASP A 158 11.17 2.56 15.50
CA ASP A 158 10.71 1.24 15.05
C ASP A 158 11.50 0.68 13.86
N GLY A 159 12.43 1.48 13.33
CA GLY A 159 13.23 1.15 12.16
C GLY A 159 12.87 2.04 10.99
N VAL A 160 12.75 1.42 9.81
CA VAL A 160 12.52 2.15 8.55
C VAL A 160 11.37 1.49 7.84
N PHE A 161 10.34 2.26 7.53
CA PHE A 161 9.20 1.82 6.76
C PHE A 161 8.63 2.97 5.95
N PHE A 162 7.79 2.63 4.99
CA PHE A 162 6.98 3.58 4.25
C PHE A 162 5.58 3.00 4.13
N TRP A 163 4.61 3.89 4.05
CA TRP A 163 3.21 3.48 4.03
C TRP A 163 2.42 4.35 3.09
N LEU A 164 1.30 3.82 2.66
CA LEU A 164 0.24 4.58 2.00
C LEU A 164 -1.06 4.33 2.75
N GLN A 165 -2.04 5.17 2.48
CA GLN A 165 -3.32 5.09 3.16
C GLN A 165 -4.46 5.40 2.20
N THR A 166 -5.65 4.92 2.54
CA THR A 166 -6.88 5.23 1.80
C THR A 166 -8.06 5.33 2.75
N ASN A 167 -8.97 6.26 2.46
CA ASN A 167 -10.28 6.34 3.12
C ASN A 167 -11.41 5.77 2.25
N LYS A 168 -11.07 5.06 1.17
CA LYS A 168 -12.03 4.43 0.27
C LYS A 168 -12.41 3.07 0.81
N THR A 169 -13.70 2.79 0.83
CA THR A 169 -14.29 1.59 1.45
C THR A 169 -14.75 0.55 0.44
N ASP A 170 -14.34 0.70 -0.83
CA ASP A 170 -14.67 -0.27 -1.88
C ASP A 170 -14.12 -1.67 -1.53
N ALA A 171 -14.98 -2.69 -1.55
CA ALA A 171 -14.62 -4.05 -1.11
C ALA A 171 -13.40 -4.65 -1.85
N PHE A 172 -13.13 -4.22 -3.09
CA PHE A 172 -11.98 -4.69 -3.85
C PHE A 172 -10.65 -4.14 -3.31
N ILE A 173 -10.66 -3.02 -2.58
CA ILE A 173 -9.45 -2.40 -2.00
C ILE A 173 -8.92 -3.30 -0.90
N ASN A 174 -9.76 -3.72 0.05
CA ASN A 174 -9.33 -4.64 1.10
C ASN A 174 -8.81 -5.97 0.50
N THR A 175 -9.52 -6.51 -0.49
CA THR A 175 -9.04 -7.71 -1.21
C THR A 175 -7.70 -7.47 -1.91
N ALA A 176 -7.45 -6.26 -2.44
CA ALA A 176 -6.18 -5.91 -3.08
C ALA A 176 -5.06 -5.72 -2.06
N LEU A 177 -5.35 -5.16 -0.89
CA LEU A 177 -4.38 -5.00 0.19
C LEU A 177 -3.95 -6.37 0.73
N LEU A 178 -4.90 -7.24 1.08
CA LEU A 178 -4.61 -8.61 1.54
C LEU A 178 -3.74 -9.38 0.53
N LYS A 179 -4.10 -9.32 -0.75
CA LYS A 179 -3.30 -9.94 -1.82
C LYS A 179 -1.94 -9.27 -2.06
N SER A 180 -1.79 -8.01 -1.67
CA SER A 180 -0.50 -7.32 -1.75
C SER A 180 0.37 -7.77 -0.60
N ASP A 181 -0.20 -7.91 0.60
CA ASP A 181 0.45 -8.39 1.81
C ASP A 181 0.99 -9.81 1.65
N ASP A 182 0.16 -10.71 1.11
CA ASP A 182 0.51 -12.08 0.72
C ASP A 182 1.76 -12.20 -0.20
N GLN A 183 2.20 -11.09 -0.83
CA GLN A 183 3.39 -11.06 -1.70
C GLN A 183 4.68 -10.70 -0.97
N PHE A 184 4.59 -10.24 0.28
CA PHE A 184 5.71 -9.92 1.13
C PHE A 184 5.97 -11.07 2.11
N GLY A 185 7.17 -11.13 2.68
CA GLY A 185 7.45 -12.08 3.75
C GLY A 185 6.72 -11.71 5.04
N GLU A 186 6.63 -12.66 5.97
CA GLU A 186 6.12 -12.41 7.32
C GLU A 186 6.83 -11.18 7.93
N CYS A 187 6.05 -10.26 8.51
CA CYS A 187 6.51 -9.00 9.14
C CYS A 187 7.12 -7.95 8.18
N GLU A 188 7.07 -8.16 6.87
CA GLU A 188 7.66 -7.24 5.90
C GLU A 188 6.67 -6.19 5.40
N ALA A 189 5.39 -6.52 5.36
CA ALA A 189 4.29 -5.61 5.12
C ALA A 189 3.16 -5.91 6.10
N ASP A 190 2.26 -4.95 6.25
CA ASP A 190 1.12 -5.06 7.16
C ASP A 190 -0.05 -4.15 6.76
N ILE A 191 -1.28 -4.61 7.04
CA ILE A 191 -2.53 -3.87 6.80
C ILE A 191 -3.15 -3.42 8.12
N ILE A 192 -3.24 -2.10 8.29
CA ILE A 192 -3.74 -1.49 9.52
C ILE A 192 -5.11 -0.86 9.24
N ASP A 193 -6.14 -1.36 9.91
CA ASP A 193 -7.51 -0.83 9.82
C ASP A 193 -7.80 0.19 10.93
N ALA A 194 -7.63 1.48 10.62
CA ALA A 194 -7.95 2.60 11.51
C ALA A 194 -9.40 3.09 11.37
N SER A 195 -10.33 2.24 10.92
CA SER A 195 -11.75 2.58 10.74
C SER A 195 -12.44 3.05 12.04
N SER A 196 -11.98 2.58 13.20
CA SER A 196 -12.57 2.87 14.52
C SER A 196 -11.88 3.98 15.33
N GLY A 197 -10.70 4.42 14.90
CA GLY A 197 -9.85 5.38 15.62
C GLY A 197 -8.49 5.48 14.96
N ALA A 198 -7.73 6.54 15.24
CA ALA A 198 -6.36 6.62 14.76
C ALA A 198 -5.53 5.51 15.43
N ILE A 199 -4.66 4.86 14.66
CA ILE A 199 -3.77 3.79 15.13
C ILE A 199 -2.34 4.24 14.91
N ASP A 200 -1.52 4.09 15.95
CA ASP A 200 -0.12 4.48 15.90
C ASP A 200 0.65 3.54 14.94
N LEU A 201 1.58 4.11 14.16
CA LEU A 201 2.42 3.35 13.24
C LEU A 201 3.85 3.17 13.77
N ASP A 202 4.14 3.77 14.91
CA ASP A 202 5.41 3.68 15.61
C ASP A 202 5.17 3.60 17.12
N SER A 203 6.17 3.07 17.84
CA SER A 203 6.13 2.93 19.30
C SER A 203 6.45 4.22 20.08
N ASP A 204 6.55 5.38 19.42
CA ASP A 204 6.87 6.64 20.10
C ASP A 204 5.68 7.09 20.98
N SER A 205 5.97 7.81 22.07
CA SER A 205 4.94 8.33 22.98
C SER A 205 5.13 9.83 23.21
N PRO A 206 4.32 10.71 22.58
CA PRO A 206 3.25 10.38 21.63
C PRO A 206 3.80 9.89 20.28
N ALA A 207 3.01 9.09 19.56
CA ALA A 207 3.39 8.55 18.26
C ALA A 207 3.73 9.66 17.26
N GLU A 208 4.79 9.46 16.48
CA GLU A 208 5.22 10.43 15.48
C GLU A 208 4.37 10.32 14.21
N VAL A 209 3.97 9.10 13.84
CA VAL A 209 3.15 8.78 12.68
C VAL A 209 2.00 7.86 13.06
N GLN A 210 0.84 8.13 12.46
CA GLN A 210 -0.40 7.41 12.74
C GLN A 210 -1.13 7.12 11.43
N CYS A 211 -1.82 5.98 11.39
CA CYS A 211 -2.89 5.74 10.44
C CYS A 211 -4.11 6.55 10.90
N ALA A 212 -4.51 7.53 10.10
CA ALA A 212 -5.57 8.45 10.50
C ALA A 212 -6.92 7.73 10.68
N SER A 213 -7.74 8.21 11.61
CA SER A 213 -9.07 7.65 11.84
C SER A 213 -9.91 7.68 10.55
N GLY A 214 -10.54 6.55 10.23
CA GLY A 214 -11.32 6.34 9.01
C GLY A 214 -10.48 5.93 7.79
N TYR A 215 -9.19 5.63 7.96
CA TYR A 215 -8.32 5.13 6.91
C TYR A 215 -7.97 3.64 7.11
N THR A 216 -7.60 3.00 6.02
CA THR A 216 -6.84 1.76 6.01
C THR A 216 -5.44 2.08 5.49
N CYS A 217 -4.42 1.67 6.22
CA CYS A 217 -3.02 1.87 5.86
C CYS A 217 -2.39 0.56 5.41
N PHE A 218 -1.52 0.64 4.42
CA PHE A 218 -0.64 -0.45 4.01
C PHE A 218 0.79 0.00 4.26
N ARG A 219 1.45 -0.64 5.21
CA ARG A 219 2.81 -0.31 5.64
C ARG A 219 3.75 -1.39 5.13
N VAL A 220 4.94 -0.95 4.72
CA VAL A 220 5.99 -1.81 4.18
C VAL A 220 7.29 -1.47 4.88
N ARG A 221 7.84 -2.45 5.57
CA ARG A 221 9.08 -2.32 6.34
C ARG A 221 10.29 -2.60 5.46
N MET A 222 11.34 -1.83 5.70
CA MET A 222 12.67 -2.05 5.15
C MET A 222 13.63 -2.57 6.21
N THR A 223 13.47 -2.08 7.45
CA THR A 223 14.25 -2.56 8.59
C THR A 223 13.37 -2.53 9.82
N ILE A 224 13.48 -3.57 10.64
CA ILE A 224 12.69 -3.76 11.86
C ILE A 224 13.64 -3.65 13.05
N LYS A 225 13.25 -2.90 14.07
CA LYS A 225 13.93 -2.88 15.37
C LYS A 225 13.11 -3.67 16.41
N PRO A 226 13.72 -4.14 17.51
CA PRO A 226 13.02 -4.91 18.53
C PRO A 226 11.89 -4.19 19.27
N THR A 227 11.73 -2.88 19.07
CA THR A 227 10.68 -2.06 19.65
C THR A 227 9.54 -1.79 18.66
N ALA A 228 9.59 -2.40 17.48
CA ALA A 228 8.67 -2.10 16.40
C ALA A 228 7.22 -2.47 16.76
N GLU A 229 6.29 -1.56 16.52
CA GLU A 229 4.87 -1.79 16.80
C GLU A 229 4.17 -2.39 15.57
N TYR A 230 3.65 -3.61 15.71
CA TYR A 230 2.85 -4.31 14.71
C TYR A 230 1.37 -4.24 15.09
N ASN A 231 0.64 -3.39 14.35
CA ASN A 231 -0.78 -3.14 14.54
C ASN A 231 -1.62 -3.65 13.36
N GLY A 232 -0.99 -4.25 12.36
CA GLY A 232 -1.67 -4.93 11.27
C GLY A 232 -1.87 -6.39 11.65
N ASP A 233 -3.10 -6.84 11.76
CA ASP A 233 -3.39 -8.27 11.87
C ASP A 233 -4.71 -8.61 11.17
N ALA A 234 -5.04 -7.87 10.11
CA ALA A 234 -6.29 -8.06 9.37
C ALA A 234 -6.47 -9.49 8.85
N ASP A 235 -5.38 -10.21 8.58
CA ASP A 235 -5.31 -11.63 8.23
C ASP A 235 -4.67 -12.53 9.30
N GLY A 236 -3.99 -11.96 10.30
CA GLY A 236 -3.55 -12.63 11.52
C GLY A 236 -2.24 -13.41 11.40
N ASP A 237 -1.43 -13.16 10.37
CA ASP A 237 -0.15 -13.83 10.15
C ASP A 237 1.03 -13.12 10.88
N GLU A 238 0.85 -11.88 11.31
CA GLU A 238 1.85 -11.07 12.02
C GLU A 238 1.99 -11.36 13.52
N GLY A 239 1.26 -12.34 14.07
CA GLY A 239 1.26 -12.64 15.52
C GLY A 239 2.61 -13.08 16.10
N SER A 240 3.59 -13.40 15.26
CA SER A 240 4.97 -13.73 15.65
C SER A 240 6.00 -12.63 15.35
N CYS A 241 5.57 -11.47 14.89
CA CYS A 241 6.46 -10.35 14.62
C CYS A 241 7.02 -9.77 15.94
N PRO A 242 8.32 -9.38 15.93
CA PRO A 242 9.04 -8.95 17.13
C PRO A 242 8.58 -7.60 17.68
#